data_AF-A0AAX2AA01-F1
#
_entry.id   AF-A0AAX2AA01-F1
#
_cell.length_a   1.000
_cell.length_b   1.000
_cell.length_c   1.000
_cell.angle_alpha   90.00
_cell.angle_beta   90.00
_cell.angle_gamma   90.00
#
_symmetry.space_group_name_H-M   'P 1'
#
loop_
_entity.id
_entity.type
_entity.pdbx_description
1 polymer ?
#
loop_
_entity_poly.entity_id
_entity_poly.type
_entity_poly.pdbx_seq_one_letter_code
_entity_poly.pdbx_strand_id
1 'polypeptide(L)'
;MYTDEIVIVDKKIEELIKDKTQYNFNSLKEKVEEILANIEMFMLEGELDSKAVDLYLKRVITKRNEIQKEKEKSKLDESPQTKYALIEAICQKCEFQTQEELIKKIEELEKKTNFELSKINSSI
;
A
#
# COMPACT_ATOMS: atom_id res chain seq x y z
N MET A 1 2.00 34.59 -0.91
CA MET A 1 2.72 33.39 -0.45
C MET A 1 1.72 32.23 -0.38
N TYR A 2 1.20 31.79 -1.54
CA TYR A 2 0.16 30.73 -1.61
C TYR A 2 0.75 29.31 -1.66
N THR A 3 2.06 29.21 -1.90
CA THR A 3 2.78 27.94 -2.04
C THR A 3 2.79 27.15 -0.73
N ASP A 4 2.90 27.81 0.42
CA ASP A 4 2.92 27.12 1.72
C ASP A 4 1.55 26.55 2.11
N GLU A 5 0.46 27.23 1.75
CA GLU A 5 -0.91 26.78 2.02
C GLU A 5 -1.26 25.54 1.19
N ILE A 6 -0.89 25.53 -0.10
CA ILE A 6 -1.05 24.35 -0.96
C ILE A 6 -0.27 23.17 -0.41
N VAL A 7 0.96 23.38 0.06
CA VAL A 7 1.78 22.32 0.68
C VAL A 7 1.12 21.77 1.95
N ILE A 8 0.44 22.61 2.73
CA ILE A 8 -0.32 22.18 3.91
C ILE A 8 -1.52 21.31 3.50
N VAL A 9 -2.25 21.67 2.43
CA VAL A 9 -3.33 20.82 1.88
C VAL A 9 -2.78 19.48 1.46
N ASP A 10 -1.75 19.48 0.61
CA ASP A 10 -1.19 18.25 0.07
C ASP A 10 -0.74 17.30 1.19
N LYS A 11 -0.14 17.84 2.27
CA LYS A 11 0.22 17.04 3.45
C LYS A 11 -1.01 16.43 4.13
N LYS A 12 -2.05 17.22 4.41
CA LYS A 12 -3.28 16.72 5.05
C LYS A 12 -4.02 15.69 4.18
N ILE A 13 -4.01 15.90 2.87
CA ILE A 13 -4.58 14.96 1.90
C ILE A 13 -3.79 13.64 1.87
N GLU A 14 -2.45 13.71 1.89
CA GLU A 14 -1.59 12.53 2.00
C GLU A 14 -1.79 11.76 3.31
N GLU A 15 -1.98 12.46 4.43
CA GLU A 15 -2.34 11.85 5.71
C GLU A 15 -3.69 11.12 5.61
N LEU A 16 -4.70 11.76 5.01
CA LEU A 16 -6.01 11.16 4.78
C LEU A 16 -5.96 9.93 3.85
N ILE A 17 -5.05 9.90 2.88
CA ILE A 17 -4.81 8.74 2.00
C ILE A 17 -4.20 7.57 2.79
N LYS A 18 -3.25 7.85 3.69
CA LYS A 18 -2.51 6.83 4.45
C LYS A 18 -3.27 6.33 5.68
N ASP A 19 -4.30 7.05 6.10
CA ASP A 19 -5.18 6.64 7.18
C ASP A 19 -5.77 5.24 6.91
N LYS A 20 -5.76 4.40 7.94
CA LYS A 20 -6.28 3.04 7.90
C LYS A 20 -7.77 2.97 8.25
N THR A 21 -8.35 4.08 8.69
CA THR A 21 -9.78 4.18 9.04
C THR A 21 -10.64 3.98 7.79
N GLN A 22 -11.69 3.17 7.92
CA GLN A 22 -12.61 2.89 6.83
C GLN A 22 -13.66 4.00 6.77
N TYR A 23 -13.58 4.85 5.74
CA TYR A 23 -14.52 5.94 5.53
C TYR A 23 -15.52 5.56 4.43
N ASN A 24 -16.77 5.97 4.60
CA ASN A 24 -17.73 6.03 3.49
C ASN A 24 -17.51 7.32 2.68
N PHE A 25 -18.19 7.43 1.53
CA PHE A 25 -18.05 8.58 0.64
C PHE A 25 -18.33 9.92 1.35
N ASN A 26 -19.41 10.01 2.14
CA ASN A 26 -19.82 11.25 2.79
C ASN A 26 -18.78 11.70 3.84
N SER A 27 -18.34 10.79 4.70
CA SER A 27 -17.33 11.11 5.72
C SER A 27 -15.98 11.51 5.10
N LEU A 28 -15.63 10.92 3.96
CA LEU A 28 -14.40 11.25 3.25
C LEU A 28 -14.52 12.62 2.56
N LYS A 29 -15.69 12.94 2.01
CA LYS A 29 -16.03 14.26 1.47
C LYS A 29 -15.95 15.35 2.54
N GLU A 30 -16.60 15.14 3.70
CA GLU A 30 -16.55 16.07 4.83
C GLU A 30 -15.11 16.37 5.27
N LYS A 31 -14.25 15.34 5.33
CA LYS A 31 -12.83 15.53 5.67
C LYS A 31 -12.07 16.36 4.64
N VAL A 32 -12.35 16.17 3.35
CA VAL A 32 -11.74 16.97 2.28
C VAL A 32 -12.26 18.41 2.36
N GLU A 33 -13.54 18.61 2.61
CA GLU A 33 -14.14 19.94 2.80
C GLU A 33 -13.51 20.67 4.00
N GLU A 34 -13.36 19.99 5.15
CA GLU A 34 -12.66 20.54 6.32
C GLU A 34 -11.21 20.95 6.00
N ILE A 35 -10.49 20.15 5.20
CA ILE A 35 -9.11 20.48 4.82
C ILE A 35 -9.05 21.74 3.96
N LEU A 36 -9.95 21.86 2.98
CA LEU A 36 -9.94 22.96 2.02
C LEU A 36 -10.58 24.25 2.56
N ALA A 37 -11.59 24.16 3.43
CA ALA A 37 -12.29 25.30 4.02
C ALA A 37 -11.39 26.20 4.89
N ASN A 38 -10.25 25.68 5.33
CA ASN A 38 -9.27 26.44 6.09
C ASN A 38 -8.36 27.34 5.23
N ILE A 39 -8.57 27.38 3.91
CA ILE A 39 -7.68 28.08 2.99
C ILE A 39 -8.48 28.93 2.03
N GLU A 40 -8.18 30.23 2.05
CA GLU A 40 -8.89 31.26 1.31
C GLU A 40 -8.88 31.03 -0.20
N MET A 41 -7.82 30.42 -0.75
CA MET A 41 -7.70 30.14 -2.19
C MET A 41 -8.77 29.18 -2.74
N PHE A 42 -9.41 28.38 -1.87
CA PHE A 42 -10.50 27.48 -2.27
C PHE A 42 -11.88 28.09 -2.00
N MET A 43 -11.94 29.33 -1.53
CA MET A 43 -13.21 30.03 -1.32
C MET A 43 -13.55 30.85 -2.57
N LEU A 44 -14.68 30.54 -3.20
CA LEU A 44 -15.26 31.27 -4.33
C LEU A 44 -16.57 31.90 -3.87
N GLU A 45 -16.68 33.22 -3.95
CA GLU A 45 -17.88 33.97 -3.55
C GLU A 45 -18.33 33.72 -2.10
N GLY A 46 -17.39 33.37 -1.22
CA GLY A 46 -17.66 33.06 0.19
C GLY A 46 -18.09 31.62 0.45
N GLU A 47 -18.17 30.78 -0.58
CA GLU A 47 -18.44 29.36 -0.50
C GLU A 47 -17.21 28.54 -0.89
N LEU A 48 -17.11 27.32 -0.38
CA LEU A 48 -16.03 26.41 -0.76
C LEU A 48 -16.19 25.96 -2.21
N ASP A 49 -15.12 25.99 -3.00
CA ASP A 49 -15.12 25.56 -4.39
C ASP A 49 -15.41 24.06 -4.48
N SER A 50 -16.66 23.75 -4.81
CA SER A 50 -17.14 22.39 -5.06
C SER A 50 -16.29 21.60 -6.06
N LYS A 51 -15.72 22.26 -7.08
CA LYS A 51 -14.85 21.59 -8.07
C LYS A 51 -13.52 21.18 -7.46
N ALA A 52 -12.95 22.04 -6.60
CA ALA A 52 -11.73 21.70 -5.88
C ALA A 52 -11.98 20.54 -4.92
N VAL A 53 -13.08 20.57 -4.17
CA VAL A 53 -13.51 19.47 -3.29
C VAL A 53 -13.60 18.16 -4.07
N ASP A 54 -14.33 18.15 -5.19
CA ASP A 54 -14.50 16.95 -6.01
C ASP A 54 -13.16 16.41 -6.56
N LEU A 55 -12.25 17.31 -6.95
CA LEU A 55 -10.94 16.94 -7.47
C LEU A 55 -10.06 16.28 -6.40
N TYR A 56 -9.98 16.88 -5.20
CA TYR A 56 -9.23 16.30 -4.09
C TYR A 56 -9.88 15.02 -3.56
N LEU A 57 -11.20 14.97 -3.48
CA LEU A 57 -11.95 13.78 -3.10
C LEU A 57 -11.66 12.61 -4.04
N LYS A 58 -11.72 12.86 -5.36
CA LYS A 58 -11.38 11.86 -6.37
C LYS A 58 -9.94 11.37 -6.21
N ARG A 59 -8.97 12.28 -5.98
CA ARG A 59 -7.57 11.93 -5.75
C ARG A 59 -7.42 11.00 -4.55
N VAL A 60 -8.07 11.30 -3.42
CA VAL A 60 -8.00 10.46 -2.21
C VAL A 60 -8.59 9.07 -2.49
N ILE A 61 -9.79 9.00 -3.09
CA ILE A 61 -10.45 7.72 -3.41
C ILE A 61 -9.57 6.87 -4.33
N THR A 62 -9.06 7.46 -5.41
CA THR A 62 -8.19 6.76 -6.36
C THR A 62 -6.95 6.20 -5.66
N LYS A 63 -6.25 7.00 -4.87
CA LYS A 63 -5.02 6.58 -4.18
C LYS A 63 -5.27 5.50 -3.13
N ARG A 64 -6.36 5.60 -2.36
CA ARG A 64 -6.72 4.58 -1.38
C ARG A 64 -7.07 3.24 -2.04
N ASN A 65 -7.78 3.29 -3.17
CA ASN A 65 -8.08 2.10 -3.96
C ASN A 65 -6.82 1.47 -4.57
N GLU A 66 -5.87 2.27 -5.05
CA GLU A 66 -4.55 1.78 -5.52
C GLU A 66 -3.81 1.04 -4.40
N ILE A 67 -3.71 1.63 -3.21
CA ILE A 67 -3.05 1.02 -2.05
C ILE A 67 -3.75 -0.30 -1.66
N GLN A 68 -5.08 -0.35 -1.71
CA GLN A 68 -5.81 -1.57 -1.44
C GLN A 68 -5.52 -2.66 -2.48
N LYS A 69 -5.52 -2.31 -3.76
CA LYS A 69 -5.18 -3.23 -4.86
C LYS A 69 -3.74 -3.74 -4.77
N GLU A 70 -2.79 -2.88 -4.39
CA GLU A 70 -1.40 -3.30 -4.18
C GLU A 70 -1.28 -4.29 -3.01
N LYS A 71 -2.00 -4.06 -1.91
CA LYS A 71 -2.07 -5.00 -0.79
C LYS A 71 -2.71 -6.33 -1.20
N GLU A 72 -3.71 -6.31 -2.06
CA GLU A 72 -4.37 -7.52 -2.59
C GLU A 72 -3.44 -8.28 -3.55
N LYS A 73 -2.76 -7.59 -4.47
CA LYS A 73 -1.75 -8.19 -5.35
C LYS A 73 -0.58 -8.80 -4.56
N SER A 74 -0.12 -8.13 -3.52
CA SER A 74 0.95 -8.62 -2.65
C SER A 74 0.55 -9.89 -1.87
N LYS A 75 -0.75 -10.13 -1.68
CA LYS A 75 -1.29 -11.36 -1.08
C LYS A 75 -1.55 -12.46 -2.11
N LEU A 76 -1.72 -12.13 -3.38
CA LEU A 76 -2.06 -13.08 -4.45
C LEU A 76 -0.85 -13.72 -5.12
N ASP A 77 0.37 -13.27 -4.83
CA ASP A 77 1.60 -13.94 -5.28
C ASP A 77 1.94 -15.19 -4.43
N GLU A 78 0.90 -15.87 -3.94
CA GLU A 78 0.91 -17.16 -3.24
C GLU A 78 0.66 -18.34 -4.21
N SER A 79 1.00 -18.20 -5.49
CA SER A 79 0.86 -19.32 -6.42
C SER A 79 1.82 -20.46 -6.00
N PRO A 80 1.39 -21.73 -6.05
CA PRO A 80 2.27 -22.87 -5.78
C PRO A 80 3.52 -22.88 -6.68
N GLN A 81 3.39 -22.40 -7.91
CA GLN A 81 4.49 -22.27 -8.86
C GLN A 81 5.55 -21.27 -8.39
N THR A 82 5.15 -20.13 -7.81
CA THR A 82 6.09 -19.17 -7.22
C THR A 82 6.72 -19.71 -5.94
N LYS A 83 5.96 -20.48 -5.14
CA LYS A 83 6.46 -21.07 -3.89
C LYS A 83 7.57 -22.09 -4.15
N TYR A 84 7.32 -23.09 -5.00
CA TYR A 84 8.31 -24.12 -5.28
C TYR A 84 9.54 -23.56 -5.99
N ALA A 85 9.38 -22.55 -6.87
CA ALA A 85 10.50 -21.85 -7.48
C ALA A 85 11.38 -21.11 -6.44
N LEU A 86 10.76 -20.50 -5.42
CA LEU A 86 11.49 -19.87 -4.31
C LEU A 86 12.21 -20.91 -3.44
N ILE A 87 11.56 -22.04 -3.13
CA ILE A 87 12.18 -23.14 -2.37
C ILE A 87 13.39 -23.68 -3.12
N GLU A 88 13.26 -23.93 -4.42
CA GLU A 88 14.35 -24.39 -5.27
C GLU A 88 15.52 -23.41 -5.29
N ALA A 89 15.25 -22.10 -5.48
CA ALA A 89 16.29 -21.07 -5.46
C ALA A 89 17.03 -21.00 -4.12
N ILE A 90 16.32 -21.13 -2.99
CA ILE A 90 16.93 -21.16 -1.65
C ILE A 90 17.80 -22.41 -1.50
N CYS A 91 17.30 -23.57 -1.92
CA CYS A 91 18.04 -24.83 -1.86
C CYS A 91 19.29 -24.80 -2.75
N GLN A 92 19.24 -24.19 -3.93
CA GLN A 92 20.42 -24.05 -4.80
C GLN A 92 21.53 -23.19 -4.20
N LYS A 93 21.20 -22.26 -3.31
CA LYS A 93 22.18 -21.43 -2.58
C LYS A 93 22.70 -22.08 -1.31
N CYS A 94 22.03 -23.12 -0.82
CA CYS A 94 22.46 -23.87 0.36
C CYS A 94 23.40 -25.00 -0.07
N GLU A 95 24.51 -25.16 0.64
CA GLU A 95 25.34 -26.36 0.50
C GLU A 95 24.76 -27.48 1.37
N PHE A 96 24.37 -28.60 0.75
CA PHE A 96 23.88 -29.78 1.44
C PHE A 96 24.90 -30.92 1.31
N GLN A 97 25.18 -31.60 2.40
CA GLN A 97 26.13 -32.73 2.41
C GLN A 97 25.42 -34.06 2.18
N THR A 98 24.12 -34.13 2.48
CA THR A 98 23.31 -35.35 2.29
C THR A 98 21.94 -35.06 1.70
N GLN A 99 21.35 -36.08 1.05
CA GLN A 99 19.98 -36.01 0.56
C GLN A 99 18.95 -35.82 1.68
N GLU A 100 19.24 -36.34 2.88
CA GLU A 100 18.36 -36.23 4.04
C GLU A 100 18.30 -34.78 4.57
N GLU A 101 19.41 -34.05 4.52
CA GLU A 101 19.45 -32.61 4.84
C GLU A 101 18.64 -31.78 3.84
N LEU A 102 18.75 -32.10 2.55
CA LEU A 102 17.97 -31.44 1.51
C LEU A 102 16.47 -31.63 1.73
N ILE A 103 16.02 -32.86 2.00
CA ILE A 103 14.60 -33.17 2.24
C ILE A 103 14.08 -32.43 3.48
N LYS A 104 14.82 -32.48 4.60
CA LYS A 104 14.44 -31.75 5.82
C LYS A 104 14.33 -30.25 5.58
N LYS A 105 15.23 -29.68 4.75
CA LYS A 105 15.18 -28.26 4.41
C LYS A 105 13.96 -27.92 3.56
N ILE A 106 13.64 -28.74 2.57
CA ILE A 106 12.43 -28.55 1.75
C ILE A 106 11.17 -28.59 2.61
N GLU A 107 11.05 -29.57 3.51
CA GLU A 107 9.91 -29.67 4.44
C GLU A 107 9.79 -28.47 5.39
N GLU A 108 10.93 -27.90 5.82
CA GLU A 108 10.96 -26.66 6.61
C GLU A 108 10.47 -25.46 5.80
N LEU A 109 10.92 -25.34 4.55
CA LEU A 109 10.58 -24.24 3.64
C LEU A 109 9.13 -24.33 3.14
N GLU A 110 8.58 -25.52 2.96
CA GLU A 110 7.17 -25.72 2.61
C GLU A 110 6.20 -25.22 3.69
N LYS A 111 6.62 -25.19 4.96
CA LYS A 111 5.80 -24.65 6.05
C LYS A 111 5.79 -23.12 6.11
N LYS A 112 6.67 -22.45 5.35
CA LYS A 112 6.79 -20.99 5.32
C LYS A 112 5.91 -20.36 4.25
N THR A 113 5.58 -19.08 4.44
CA THR A 113 4.85 -18.26 3.46
C THR A 113 5.76 -17.77 2.33
N ASN A 114 5.20 -17.40 1.17
CA ASN A 114 6.01 -16.86 0.05
C ASN A 114 6.79 -15.60 0.45
N PHE A 115 6.22 -14.78 1.33
CA PHE A 115 6.90 -13.61 1.89
C PHE A 115 8.14 -13.98 2.71
N GLU A 116 8.04 -14.99 3.57
CA GLU A 116 9.17 -15.49 4.35
C GLU A 116 10.24 -16.15 3.48
N LEU A 117 9.81 -16.93 2.47
CA LEU A 117 10.72 -17.54 1.50
C LEU A 117 11.47 -16.47 0.69
N SER A 118 10.78 -15.43 0.24
CA SER A 118 11.41 -14.30 -0.47
C SER A 118 12.45 -13.58 0.39
N LYS A 119 12.16 -13.37 1.70
CA LYS A 119 13.12 -12.81 2.65
C LYS A 119 14.35 -13.69 2.83
N ILE A 120 14.16 -15.00 2.98
CA ILE A 120 15.27 -15.96 3.13
C ILE A 120 16.13 -15.96 1.87
N ASN A 121 15.51 -16.03 0.69
CA ASN A 121 16.23 -16.00 -0.59
C ASN A 121 17.02 -14.70 -0.81
N SER A 122 16.55 -13.58 -0.25
CA SER A 122 17.26 -12.29 -0.35
C SER A 122 18.38 -12.14 0.69
N SER A 123 18.43 -12.99 1.70
CA SER A 123 19.37 -12.91 2.83
C SER A 123 20.51 -13.94 2.77
N ILE A 124 20.42 -14.89 1.83
CA ILE A 124 21.41 -15.94 1.53
C ILE A 124 22.03 -15.63 0.17
#